data_AF-A0A444WPC9-F1
#
_entry.id   AF-A0A444WPC9-F1
#
_cell.length_a   1.000
_cell.length_b   1.000
_cell.length_c   1.000
_cell.angle_alpha   90.00
_cell.angle_beta   90.00
_cell.angle_gamma   90.00
#
_symmetry.space_group_name_H-M   'P 1'
#
loop_
_entity.id
_entity.type
_entity.pdbx_description
1 polymer ?
#
loop_
_entity_poly.entity_id
_entity_poly.type
_entity_poly.pdbx_seq_one_letter_code
_entity_poly.pdbx_strand_id
1 'polypeptide(L)'
;MVAVNDIRKVQQRAEGPATVLAIGTANPPNCIDQSTYADYYFRVTNSEHMTDLKKKFKRICERTMIKNRHMYLTEEILKENPNMCAYKAPSLDAREDMMIREVPRVGKEAATKAIKEWGQPILVGQALFADGAAAIIIGSDPVPEVEKPIFELVSTDQKLVPGSHGAIGGLLREVGLTFYLNKSVPDIISQNINEALSKAFDPLGISDYNSIFWIAHPGGRAILDQVEQKVNLKPEKMKATRDVLSN
;
A
#
# COMPACT_ATOMS: atom_id res chain seq x y z
N MET A 1 3.26 -48.02 -17.59
CA MET A 1 2.44 -46.90 -17.05
C MET A 1 3.35 -46.11 -16.12
N VAL A 2 3.50 -44.80 -16.31
CA VAL A 2 4.40 -43.97 -15.47
C VAL A 2 3.72 -43.72 -14.11
N ALA A 3 4.45 -43.77 -13.00
CA ALA A 3 3.87 -43.53 -11.69
C ALA A 3 3.60 -42.03 -11.47
N VAL A 4 2.51 -41.71 -10.77
CA VAL A 4 2.11 -40.32 -10.46
C VAL A 4 3.20 -39.57 -9.69
N ASN A 5 4.00 -40.27 -8.88
CA ASN A 5 5.13 -39.67 -8.15
C ASN A 5 6.29 -39.27 -9.06
N ASP A 6 6.50 -39.98 -10.18
CA ASP A 6 7.58 -39.66 -11.13
C ASP A 6 7.18 -38.45 -11.99
N ILE A 7 5.92 -38.40 -12.44
CA ILE A 7 5.33 -37.21 -13.09
C ILE A 7 5.45 -35.99 -12.19
N ARG A 8 5.12 -36.13 -10.90
CA ARG A 8 5.24 -35.05 -9.89
C ARG A 8 6.67 -34.59 -9.63
N LYS A 9 7.68 -35.45 -9.83
CA LYS A 9 9.10 -35.11 -9.68
C LYS A 9 9.69 -34.49 -10.95
N VAL A 10 9.32 -34.99 -12.12
CA VAL A 10 10.00 -34.67 -13.40
C VAL A 10 9.27 -33.59 -14.20
N GLN A 11 7.99 -33.31 -13.95
CA GLN A 11 7.18 -32.41 -14.79
C GLN A 11 6.37 -31.35 -14.02
N GLN A 12 6.40 -31.31 -12.68
CA GLN A 12 5.51 -30.45 -11.88
C GLN A 12 6.16 -29.70 -10.71
N ARG A 13 7.48 -29.78 -10.54
CA ARG A 13 8.20 -29.06 -9.49
C ARG A 13 9.44 -28.40 -10.06
N ALA A 14 9.61 -27.14 -9.68
CA ALA A 14 10.89 -26.44 -9.77
C ALA A 14 11.90 -27.02 -8.76
N GLU A 15 13.19 -26.78 -9.00
CA GLU A 15 14.27 -27.18 -8.09
C GLU A 15 14.58 -26.07 -7.06
N GLY A 16 14.60 -24.81 -7.51
CA GLY A 16 14.96 -23.63 -6.74
C GLY A 16 13.78 -22.77 -6.22
N PRO A 17 14.08 -21.77 -5.37
CA PRO A 17 13.09 -20.90 -4.75
C PRO A 17 12.38 -19.99 -5.76
N ALA A 18 11.15 -19.61 -5.44
CA ALA A 18 10.40 -18.64 -6.22
C ALA A 18 11.10 -17.27 -6.12
N THR A 19 11.43 -16.66 -7.26
CA THR A 19 12.34 -15.53 -7.35
C THR A 19 11.71 -14.39 -8.12
N VAL A 20 11.85 -13.15 -7.64
CA VAL A 20 11.39 -11.94 -8.32
C VAL A 20 12.33 -11.64 -9.49
N LEU A 21 11.79 -11.61 -10.71
CA LEU A 21 12.55 -11.44 -11.96
C LEU A 21 12.37 -10.04 -12.58
N ALA A 22 11.26 -9.37 -12.27
CA ALA A 22 10.99 -8.00 -12.71
C ALA A 22 10.03 -7.29 -11.74
N ILE A 23 10.11 -5.96 -11.68
CA ILE A 23 9.25 -5.08 -10.89
C ILE A 23 8.84 -3.88 -11.74
N GLY A 24 7.53 -3.60 -11.84
CA GLY A 24 6.97 -2.48 -12.59
C GLY A 24 6.06 -1.59 -11.73
N THR A 25 6.13 -0.27 -11.92
CA THR A 25 5.33 0.72 -11.19
C THR A 25 4.74 1.80 -12.12
N ALA A 26 3.61 2.37 -11.72
CA ALA A 26 3.02 3.58 -12.29
C ALA A 26 1.90 4.12 -11.39
N ASN A 27 1.58 5.38 -11.64
CA ASN A 27 0.64 6.22 -10.92
C ASN A 27 -0.17 7.07 -11.95
N PRO A 28 -1.35 7.60 -11.59
CA PRO A 28 -2.08 8.56 -12.44
C PRO A 28 -1.23 9.80 -12.80
N PRO A 29 -1.46 10.44 -13.95
CA PRO A 29 -0.67 11.61 -14.37
C PRO A 29 -0.92 12.85 -13.52
N ASN A 30 -2.12 12.99 -12.93
CA ASN A 30 -2.44 14.06 -12.00
C ASN A 30 -1.70 13.85 -10.67
N CYS A 31 -0.88 14.83 -10.30
CA CYS A 31 0.00 14.82 -9.13
C CYS A 31 -0.20 16.11 -8.34
N ILE A 32 -0.43 15.98 -7.02
CA ILE A 32 -0.83 17.09 -6.14
C ILE A 32 0.17 17.21 -5.00
N ASP A 33 0.72 18.41 -4.80
CA ASP A 33 1.61 18.75 -3.69
C ASP A 33 0.83 18.77 -2.36
N GLN A 34 1.29 17.98 -1.39
CA GLN A 34 0.69 17.78 -0.06
C GLN A 34 0.60 19.08 0.77
N SER A 35 1.46 20.07 0.50
CA SER A 35 1.38 21.41 1.12
C SER A 35 0.17 22.21 0.62
N THR A 36 -0.29 21.94 -0.61
CA THR A 36 -1.48 22.56 -1.23
C THR A 36 -2.74 21.70 -1.08
N TYR A 37 -2.59 20.40 -0.78
CA TYR A 37 -3.69 19.43 -0.77
C TYR A 37 -4.82 19.77 0.21
N ALA A 38 -4.50 20.43 1.34
CA ALA A 38 -5.51 20.92 2.29
C ALA A 38 -6.35 22.09 1.76
N ASP A 39 -5.84 22.87 0.81
CA ASP A 39 -6.59 23.92 0.13
C ASP A 39 -7.36 23.36 -1.07
N TYR A 40 -6.76 22.43 -1.84
CA TYR A 40 -7.44 21.65 -2.88
C TYR A 40 -8.68 20.91 -2.34
N TYR A 41 -8.49 20.04 -1.33
CA TYR A 41 -9.55 19.16 -0.82
C TYR A 41 -10.76 19.97 -0.32
N PHE A 42 -10.53 21.05 0.42
CA PHE A 42 -11.62 21.87 0.97
C PHE A 42 -12.34 22.70 -0.09
N ARG A 43 -11.65 23.12 -1.16
CA ARG A 43 -12.27 23.76 -2.33
C ARG A 43 -13.16 22.77 -3.09
N VAL A 44 -12.62 21.64 -3.53
CA VAL A 44 -13.37 20.69 -4.37
C VAL A 44 -14.54 20.02 -3.64
N THR A 45 -14.48 19.93 -2.30
CA THR A 45 -15.59 19.45 -1.46
C THR A 45 -16.53 20.55 -0.95
N ASN A 46 -16.44 21.78 -1.48
CA ASN A 46 -17.24 22.96 -1.08
C ASN A 46 -17.28 23.18 0.46
N SER A 47 -16.18 22.83 1.14
CA SER A 47 -16.09 22.73 2.58
C SER A 47 -15.24 23.84 3.21
N GLU A 48 -14.80 24.84 2.43
CA GLU A 48 -13.88 25.90 2.89
C GLU A 48 -14.41 26.71 4.10
N HIS A 49 -15.73 26.80 4.24
CA HIS A 49 -16.41 27.38 5.40
C HIS A 49 -16.11 26.65 6.72
N MET A 50 -15.71 25.38 6.68
CA MET A 50 -15.32 24.55 7.84
C MET A 50 -13.89 24.85 8.30
N THR A 51 -13.58 26.12 8.58
CA THR A 51 -12.20 26.62 8.74
C THR A 51 -11.39 25.87 9.80
N ASP A 52 -11.97 25.47 10.93
CA ASP A 52 -11.27 24.70 11.98
C ASP A 52 -10.99 23.25 11.57
N LEU A 53 -11.86 22.65 10.74
CA LEU A 53 -11.60 21.35 10.14
C LEU A 53 -10.48 21.46 9.09
N LYS A 54 -10.42 22.58 8.33
CA LYS A 54 -9.34 22.88 7.37
C LYS A 54 -7.98 23.05 8.10
N LYS A 55 -7.93 23.84 9.17
CA LYS A 55 -6.74 23.97 10.06
C LYS A 55 -6.28 22.61 10.59
N LYS A 56 -7.22 21.78 11.07
CA LYS A 56 -6.94 20.44 11.60
C LYS A 56 -6.41 19.48 10.53
N PHE A 57 -6.98 19.52 9.32
CA PHE A 57 -6.54 18.68 8.20
C PHE A 57 -5.17 19.10 7.67
N LYS A 58 -4.90 20.40 7.55
CA LYS A 58 -3.58 20.92 7.18
C LYS A 58 -2.49 20.44 8.15
N ARG A 59 -2.74 20.53 9.47
CA ARG A 59 -1.84 19.98 10.52
C ARG A 59 -1.64 18.46 10.44
N ILE A 60 -2.58 17.71 9.84
CA ILE A 60 -2.39 16.27 9.56
C ILE A 60 -1.46 16.11 8.36
N CYS A 61 -1.73 16.79 7.24
CA CYS A 61 -0.93 16.75 6.01
C CYS A 61 0.55 17.05 6.29
N GLU A 62 0.83 18.14 7.01
CA GLU A 62 2.16 18.58 7.46
C GLU A 62 2.94 17.52 8.28
N ARG A 63 2.26 16.50 8.83
CA ARG A 63 2.85 15.44 9.67
C ARG A 63 2.95 14.08 8.98
N THR A 64 2.49 13.96 7.73
CA THR A 64 2.46 12.68 7.00
C THR A 64 3.82 12.21 6.47
N MET A 65 4.78 13.12 6.27
CA MET A 65 6.04 12.93 5.48
C MET A 65 5.87 12.79 3.96
N ILE A 66 4.63 12.74 3.48
CA ILE A 66 4.25 12.79 2.06
C ILE A 66 4.57 14.19 1.52
N LYS A 67 5.15 14.30 0.32
CA LYS A 67 5.38 15.58 -0.38
C LYS A 67 4.43 15.76 -1.55
N ASN A 68 4.29 14.73 -2.39
CA ASN A 68 3.33 14.71 -3.49
C ASN A 68 2.40 13.52 -3.34
N ARG A 69 1.30 13.53 -4.10
CA ARG A 69 0.35 12.43 -4.20
C ARG A 69 -0.16 12.35 -5.62
N HIS A 70 -0.02 11.21 -6.26
CA HIS A 70 -0.74 10.96 -7.50
C HIS A 70 -2.19 10.56 -7.20
N MET A 71 -3.16 11.08 -7.96
CA MET A 71 -4.58 10.81 -7.75
C MET A 71 -5.32 10.76 -9.09
N TYR A 72 -6.17 9.76 -9.29
CA TYR A 72 -7.02 9.70 -10.48
C TYR A 72 -8.07 10.82 -10.48
N LEU A 73 -8.66 11.09 -9.31
CA LEU A 73 -9.72 12.09 -9.15
C LEU A 73 -9.18 13.52 -9.28
N THR A 74 -9.32 14.11 -10.47
CA THR A 74 -9.04 15.52 -10.75
C THR A 74 -10.20 16.43 -10.33
N GLU A 75 -10.00 17.75 -10.37
CA GLU A 75 -11.06 18.70 -10.03
C GLU A 75 -12.21 18.67 -11.06
N GLU A 76 -11.93 18.32 -12.31
CA GLU A 76 -12.90 18.19 -13.41
C GLU A 76 -13.83 16.99 -13.17
N ILE A 77 -13.26 15.82 -12.89
CA ILE A 77 -14.01 14.60 -12.58
C ILE A 77 -14.92 14.82 -11.36
N LEU A 78 -14.43 15.55 -10.35
CA LEU A 78 -15.20 15.88 -9.15
C LEU A 78 -16.30 16.92 -9.40
N LYS A 79 -16.13 17.85 -10.35
CA LYS A 79 -17.19 18.78 -10.80
C LYS A 79 -18.30 18.06 -11.57
N GLU A 80 -17.95 17.08 -12.39
CA GLU A 80 -18.90 16.24 -13.12
C GLU A 80 -19.67 15.29 -12.19
N ASN A 81 -19.08 14.92 -11.04
CA ASN A 81 -19.63 13.93 -10.11
C ASN A 81 -19.84 14.51 -8.69
N PRO A 82 -20.69 15.53 -8.50
CA PRO A 82 -20.79 16.29 -7.25
C PRO A 82 -21.19 15.44 -6.03
N ASN A 83 -21.93 14.33 -6.22
CA ASN A 83 -22.24 13.38 -5.15
C ASN A 83 -20.99 12.71 -4.56
N MET A 84 -19.86 12.68 -5.29
CA MET A 84 -18.61 12.14 -4.75
C MET A 84 -17.97 13.05 -3.71
N CYS A 85 -18.24 14.36 -3.79
CA CYS A 85 -17.81 15.40 -2.86
C CYS A 85 -18.80 15.62 -1.70
N ALA A 86 -20.09 15.35 -1.90
CA ALA A 86 -21.12 15.52 -0.88
C ALA A 86 -21.08 14.38 0.17
N TYR A 87 -20.94 14.75 1.45
CA TYR A 87 -20.82 13.78 2.54
C TYR A 87 -22.11 12.94 2.70
N LYS A 88 -21.97 11.61 2.61
CA LYS A 88 -23.06 10.61 2.61
C LYS A 88 -24.05 10.70 1.44
N ALA A 89 -23.73 11.40 0.34
CA ALA A 89 -24.55 11.31 -0.87
C ALA A 89 -24.36 9.94 -1.56
N PRO A 90 -25.42 9.38 -2.20
CA PRO A 90 -25.31 8.16 -2.98
C PRO A 90 -24.36 8.41 -4.16
N SER A 91 -23.28 7.63 -4.18
CA SER A 91 -22.16 7.79 -5.11
C SER A 91 -21.44 6.48 -5.42
N LEU A 92 -21.95 5.32 -4.96
CA LEU A 92 -21.38 4.01 -5.25
C LEU A 92 -21.31 3.76 -6.76
N ASP A 93 -22.43 3.89 -7.45
CA ASP A 93 -22.57 3.61 -8.88
C ASP A 93 -21.52 4.38 -9.70
N ALA A 94 -21.42 5.70 -9.52
CA ALA A 94 -20.43 6.54 -10.20
C ALA A 94 -18.98 6.18 -9.83
N ARG A 95 -18.73 5.77 -8.58
CA ARG A 95 -17.40 5.28 -8.15
C ARG A 95 -17.07 3.94 -8.79
N GLU A 96 -18.03 3.02 -8.87
CA GLU A 96 -17.84 1.72 -9.51
C GLU A 96 -17.65 1.86 -11.01
N ASP A 97 -18.43 2.73 -11.68
CA ASP A 97 -18.33 3.00 -13.12
C ASP A 97 -16.95 3.61 -13.49
N MET A 98 -16.41 4.48 -12.64
CA MET A 98 -15.00 4.92 -12.74
C MET A 98 -14.03 3.77 -12.45
N MET A 99 -14.17 3.10 -11.30
CA MET A 99 -13.22 2.06 -10.87
C MET A 99 -13.12 0.94 -11.92
N ILE A 100 -14.22 0.38 -12.40
CA ILE A 100 -14.26 -0.70 -13.40
C ILE A 100 -13.47 -0.37 -14.67
N ARG A 101 -13.32 0.92 -15.02
CA ARG A 101 -12.55 1.39 -16.17
C ARG A 101 -11.10 1.76 -15.82
N GLU A 102 -10.91 2.39 -14.66
CA GLU A 102 -9.68 3.10 -14.30
C GLU A 102 -8.75 2.31 -13.39
N VAL A 103 -9.29 1.46 -12.53
CA VAL A 103 -8.53 0.44 -11.80
C VAL A 103 -7.73 -0.43 -12.78
N PRO A 104 -8.33 -1.05 -13.81
CA PRO A 104 -7.55 -1.78 -14.81
C PRO A 104 -6.79 -0.86 -15.77
N ARG A 105 -6.91 0.49 -15.72
CA ARG A 105 -6.07 1.42 -16.52
C ARG A 105 -4.81 1.86 -15.78
N VAL A 106 -4.91 2.48 -14.59
CA VAL A 106 -3.76 2.74 -13.68
C VAL A 106 -3.10 1.42 -13.27
N GLY A 107 -3.91 0.36 -13.28
CA GLY A 107 -3.49 -1.00 -13.45
C GLY A 107 -2.62 -1.16 -14.70
N LYS A 108 -3.22 -1.44 -15.86
CA LYS A 108 -2.54 -1.65 -17.17
C LYS A 108 -1.42 -0.65 -17.53
N GLU A 109 -1.27 0.53 -16.93
CA GLU A 109 -0.13 1.43 -17.17
C GLU A 109 1.18 0.98 -16.52
N ALA A 110 1.16 0.57 -15.26
CA ALA A 110 2.34 -0.03 -14.60
C ALA A 110 2.62 -1.45 -15.07
N ALA A 111 1.77 -1.94 -15.97
CA ALA A 111 1.44 -3.34 -16.11
C ALA A 111 1.37 -3.80 -17.58
N THR A 112 1.28 -2.84 -18.50
CA THR A 112 2.03 -2.85 -19.76
C THR A 112 3.53 -2.59 -19.48
N LYS A 113 3.87 -2.38 -18.20
CA LYS A 113 5.19 -2.51 -17.58
C LYS A 113 5.26 -3.72 -16.58
N ALA A 114 4.27 -4.64 -16.53
CA ALA A 114 4.04 -5.82 -15.60
C ALA A 114 2.64 -6.59 -15.78
N ILE A 115 1.64 -6.53 -14.85
CA ILE A 115 0.14 -6.81 -14.99
C ILE A 115 -0.68 -6.39 -13.70
N LYS A 116 -1.95 -5.85 -13.72
CA LYS A 116 -2.53 -5.13 -12.52
C LYS A 116 -4.04 -4.65 -12.35
N GLU A 117 -4.39 -4.36 -11.05
CA GLU A 117 -5.45 -3.47 -10.38
C GLU A 117 -4.85 -2.47 -9.28
N TRP A 118 -5.40 -1.81 -8.19
CA TRP A 118 -6.71 -1.55 -7.45
C TRP A 118 -6.68 -0.26 -6.49
N GLY A 119 -7.69 0.02 -5.60
CA GLY A 119 -7.87 1.19 -4.63
C GLY A 119 -9.13 1.06 -3.69
N GLN A 120 -9.71 1.94 -2.80
CA GLN A 120 -9.55 3.26 -2.06
C GLN A 120 -10.85 3.52 -1.15
N PRO A 121 -11.16 4.62 -0.36
CA PRO A 121 -10.53 5.49 0.70
C PRO A 121 -11.39 5.84 2.02
N ILE A 122 -10.90 6.66 3.00
CA ILE A 122 -11.67 7.60 3.93
C ILE A 122 -10.74 8.61 4.66
N LEU A 123 -11.23 9.78 5.15
CA LEU A 123 -10.54 10.93 5.82
C LEU A 123 -9.05 10.83 6.27
N VAL A 124 -8.65 9.98 7.22
CA VAL A 124 -7.21 9.87 7.58
C VAL A 124 -6.42 9.26 6.41
N GLY A 125 -7.03 8.29 5.74
CA GLY A 125 -6.65 7.83 4.41
C GLY A 125 -6.79 8.89 3.30
N GLN A 126 -7.65 9.91 3.38
CA GLN A 126 -7.61 11.01 2.39
C GLN A 126 -6.27 11.74 2.46
N ALA A 127 -5.69 11.92 3.66
CA ALA A 127 -4.34 12.49 3.78
C ALA A 127 -3.20 11.50 3.40
N LEU A 128 -3.43 10.18 3.49
CA LEU A 128 -2.40 9.13 3.34
C LEU A 128 -2.46 8.32 2.03
N PHE A 129 -3.63 7.81 1.66
CA PHE A 129 -3.84 6.94 0.50
C PHE A 129 -3.81 7.73 -0.81
N ALA A 130 -2.68 7.70 -1.51
CA ALA A 130 -2.57 8.13 -2.91
C ALA A 130 -2.91 6.97 -3.87
N ASP A 131 -3.03 7.27 -5.16
CA ASP A 131 -3.32 6.30 -6.20
C ASP A 131 -2.04 5.85 -6.93
N GLY A 132 -1.98 4.56 -7.22
CA GLY A 132 -0.84 3.89 -7.83
C GLY A 132 -0.79 2.44 -7.37
N ALA A 133 0.09 1.65 -7.98
CA ALA A 133 0.41 0.31 -7.49
C ALA A 133 1.73 -0.18 -8.14
N ALA A 134 2.17 -1.36 -7.74
CA ALA A 134 3.24 -2.12 -8.38
C ALA A 134 2.70 -3.41 -9.02
N ALA A 135 3.54 -4.09 -9.80
CA ALA A 135 3.38 -5.50 -10.13
C ALA A 135 4.75 -6.14 -10.37
N ILE A 136 4.80 -7.47 -10.27
CA ILE A 136 6.03 -8.26 -10.20
C ILE A 136 5.92 -9.53 -11.04
N ILE A 137 7.03 -9.93 -11.67
CA ILE A 137 7.16 -11.25 -12.29
C ILE A 137 7.91 -12.14 -11.29
N ILE A 138 7.37 -13.33 -11.03
CA ILE A 138 7.96 -14.34 -10.14
C ILE A 138 8.10 -15.65 -10.91
N GLY A 139 9.27 -16.27 -10.84
CA GLY A 139 9.55 -17.61 -11.36
C GLY A 139 10.62 -18.31 -10.53
N SER A 140 10.63 -19.65 -10.55
CA SER A 140 11.77 -20.45 -10.06
C SER A 140 12.68 -20.81 -11.23
N ASP A 141 13.88 -21.30 -10.94
CA ASP A 141 14.86 -21.82 -11.90
C ASP A 141 15.17 -20.83 -13.05
N PRO A 142 15.55 -19.58 -12.72
CA PRO A 142 15.65 -18.49 -13.70
C PRO A 142 16.66 -18.80 -14.80
N VAL A 143 16.27 -18.55 -16.05
CA VAL A 143 17.08 -18.86 -17.24
C VAL A 143 18.37 -18.02 -17.24
N PRO A 144 19.57 -18.63 -17.15
CA PRO A 144 20.82 -17.89 -17.10
C PRO A 144 21.01 -16.97 -18.30
N GLU A 145 21.67 -15.84 -18.09
CA GLU A 145 21.95 -14.76 -19.06
C GLU A 145 20.71 -14.01 -19.61
N VAL A 146 19.53 -14.65 -19.63
CA VAL A 146 18.26 -14.07 -20.07
C VAL A 146 17.54 -13.37 -18.93
N GLU A 147 17.32 -14.08 -17.81
CA GLU A 147 16.56 -13.59 -16.67
C GLU A 147 17.48 -13.05 -15.58
N LYS A 148 17.01 -12.04 -14.84
CA LYS A 148 17.81 -11.31 -13.85
C LYS A 148 17.15 -11.43 -12.47
N PRO A 149 17.51 -12.46 -11.68
CA PRO A 149 16.94 -12.63 -10.35
C PRO A 149 17.27 -11.43 -9.44
N ILE A 150 16.26 -10.90 -8.76
CA ILE A 150 16.35 -9.69 -7.92
C ILE A 150 16.27 -10.05 -6.44
N PHE A 151 15.29 -10.88 -6.04
CA PHE A 151 15.08 -11.34 -4.66
C PHE A 151 14.45 -12.73 -4.64
N GLU A 152 14.93 -13.63 -3.79
CA GLU A 152 14.34 -14.95 -3.56
C GLU A 152 13.28 -14.90 -2.44
N LEU A 153 12.16 -15.60 -2.62
CA LEU A 153 11.08 -15.74 -1.64
C LEU A 153 11.32 -16.98 -0.77
N VAL A 154 12.26 -16.87 0.18
CA VAL A 154 12.72 -17.97 1.04
C VAL A 154 11.60 -18.54 1.92
N SER A 155 10.74 -17.68 2.49
CA SER A 155 9.61 -18.08 3.31
C SER A 155 8.51 -17.00 3.33
N THR A 156 7.29 -17.40 3.65
CA THR A 156 6.14 -16.50 3.85
C THR A 156 5.32 -16.97 5.05
N ASP A 157 4.80 -16.03 5.83
CA ASP A 157 3.96 -16.30 7.00
C ASP A 157 2.91 -15.19 7.18
N GLN A 158 1.82 -15.50 7.87
CA GLN A 158 0.73 -14.56 8.14
C GLN A 158 0.19 -14.73 9.56
N LYS A 159 0.10 -13.63 10.31
CA LYS A 159 -0.52 -13.58 11.64
C LYS A 159 -1.71 -12.61 11.64
N LEU A 160 -2.86 -13.09 12.11
CA LEU A 160 -3.93 -12.22 12.60
C LEU A 160 -3.65 -11.90 14.07
N VAL A 161 -3.60 -10.62 14.44
CA VAL A 161 -3.34 -10.20 15.83
C VAL A 161 -4.61 -10.41 16.66
N PRO A 162 -4.58 -11.22 17.74
CA PRO A 162 -5.74 -11.40 18.61
C PRO A 162 -6.24 -10.07 19.19
N GLY A 163 -7.56 -9.86 19.19
CA GLY A 163 -8.18 -8.63 19.68
C GLY A 163 -8.06 -7.40 18.77
N SER A 164 -7.36 -7.45 17.62
CA SER A 164 -7.23 -6.29 16.72
C SER A 164 -8.41 -6.11 15.75
N HIS A 165 -9.53 -6.80 15.96
CA HIS A 165 -10.71 -6.69 15.09
C HIS A 165 -11.26 -5.25 15.12
N GLY A 166 -11.55 -4.67 13.95
CA GLY A 166 -12.01 -3.29 13.83
C GLY A 166 -10.93 -2.21 14.06
N ALA A 167 -9.67 -2.57 14.34
CA ALA A 167 -8.57 -1.59 14.39
C ALA A 167 -8.30 -0.98 13.00
N ILE A 168 -8.46 -1.78 11.94
CA ILE A 168 -8.59 -1.37 10.55
C ILE A 168 -9.84 -2.07 10.00
N GLY A 169 -10.63 -1.39 9.17
CA GLY A 169 -11.76 -2.03 8.49
C GLY A 169 -12.44 -1.12 7.48
N GLY A 170 -13.44 -1.63 6.78
CA GLY A 170 -14.32 -0.81 5.96
C GLY A 170 -15.61 -1.54 5.59
N LEU A 171 -16.66 -0.77 5.32
CA LEU A 171 -17.94 -1.27 4.81
C LEU A 171 -18.28 -0.58 3.49
N LEU A 172 -18.52 -1.38 2.45
CA LEU A 172 -19.07 -0.91 1.18
C LEU A 172 -20.55 -0.57 1.37
N ARG A 173 -20.98 0.58 0.81
CA ARG A 173 -22.32 1.15 0.95
C ARG A 173 -22.64 1.98 -0.29
N GLU A 174 -23.91 2.37 -0.46
CA GLU A 174 -24.39 3.30 -1.51
C GLU A 174 -23.60 4.63 -1.58
N VAL A 175 -22.91 5.01 -0.49
CA VAL A 175 -22.06 6.21 -0.40
C VAL A 175 -20.59 5.96 -0.82
N GLY A 176 -20.29 4.78 -1.36
CA GLY A 176 -18.94 4.26 -1.59
C GLY A 176 -18.39 3.46 -0.39
N LEU A 177 -17.09 3.14 -0.43
CA LEU A 177 -16.41 2.52 0.71
C LEU A 177 -16.37 3.49 1.90
N THR A 178 -16.76 3.00 3.08
CA THR A 178 -16.58 3.70 4.35
C THR A 178 -15.53 2.97 5.19
N PHE A 179 -14.28 3.44 5.15
CA PHE A 179 -13.14 2.85 5.88
C PHE A 179 -12.98 3.42 7.30
N TYR A 180 -12.35 2.67 8.21
CA TYR A 180 -12.10 3.06 9.61
C TYR A 180 -10.66 2.71 10.00
N LEU A 181 -10.02 3.62 10.75
CA LEU A 181 -8.67 3.44 11.27
C LEU A 181 -8.61 3.89 12.73
N ASN A 182 -8.31 2.94 13.62
CA ASN A 182 -8.09 3.24 15.02
C ASN A 182 -6.69 3.87 15.20
N LYS A 183 -6.57 4.82 16.14
CA LYS A 183 -5.31 5.50 16.45
C LYS A 183 -4.25 4.56 17.03
N SER A 184 -4.67 3.44 17.60
CA SER A 184 -3.80 2.41 18.19
C SER A 184 -3.16 1.46 17.18
N VAL A 185 -3.43 1.59 15.87
CA VAL A 185 -2.85 0.70 14.86
C VAL A 185 -1.31 0.65 14.87
N PRO A 186 -0.57 1.78 15.00
CA PRO A 186 0.88 1.74 15.20
C PRO A 186 1.28 0.91 16.43
N ASP A 187 0.59 1.12 17.57
CA ASP A 187 0.88 0.44 18.84
C ASP A 187 0.63 -1.07 18.73
N ILE A 188 -0.44 -1.47 18.05
CA ILE A 188 -0.78 -2.89 17.82
C ILE A 188 0.31 -3.57 16.96
N ILE A 189 0.78 -2.90 15.91
CA ILE A 189 1.84 -3.40 15.02
C ILE A 189 3.17 -3.50 15.80
N SER A 190 3.57 -2.43 16.50
CA SER A 190 4.83 -2.40 17.25
C SER A 190 4.83 -3.32 18.47
N GLN A 191 3.68 -3.67 19.05
CA GLN A 191 3.60 -4.69 20.09
C GLN A 191 3.81 -6.11 19.54
N ASN A 192 3.47 -6.38 18.28
CA ASN A 192 3.50 -7.73 17.69
C ASN A 192 4.72 -8.01 16.79
N ILE A 193 5.43 -6.98 16.30
CA ILE A 193 6.47 -7.15 15.26
C ILE A 193 7.60 -8.11 15.67
N ASN A 194 8.06 -8.09 16.93
CA ASN A 194 9.17 -8.94 17.38
C ASN A 194 8.84 -10.45 17.30
N GLU A 195 7.59 -10.84 17.53
CA GLU A 195 7.16 -12.24 17.44
C GLU A 195 7.15 -12.72 15.98
N ALA A 196 6.68 -11.87 15.06
CA ALA A 196 6.70 -12.15 13.62
C ALA A 196 8.13 -12.24 13.08
N LEU A 197 9.04 -11.37 13.54
CA LEU A 197 10.46 -11.41 13.18
C LEU A 197 11.12 -12.71 13.68
N SER A 198 11.01 -13.04 14.96
CA SER A 198 11.59 -14.27 15.51
C SER A 198 11.05 -15.52 14.81
N LYS A 199 9.73 -15.61 14.57
CA LYS A 199 9.16 -16.75 13.82
C LYS A 199 9.72 -16.88 12.39
N ALA A 200 10.08 -15.77 11.75
CA ALA A 200 10.69 -15.77 10.40
C ALA A 200 12.21 -16.03 10.40
N PHE A 201 12.93 -15.53 11.41
CA PHE A 201 14.40 -15.43 11.39
C PHE A 201 15.13 -16.32 12.41
N ASP A 202 14.49 -16.77 13.49
CA ASP A 202 15.07 -17.76 14.42
C ASP A 202 15.45 -19.07 13.68
N PRO A 203 14.64 -19.61 12.72
CA PRO A 203 15.03 -20.81 11.94
C PRO A 203 16.25 -20.60 11.03
N LEU A 204 16.63 -19.34 10.78
CA LEU A 204 17.79 -18.95 9.98
C LEU A 204 18.98 -18.51 10.86
N GLY A 205 18.82 -18.48 12.19
CA GLY A 205 19.83 -17.99 13.14
C GLY A 205 20.09 -16.48 13.10
N ILE A 206 19.20 -15.69 12.48
CA ILE A 206 19.38 -14.24 12.27
C ILE A 206 18.73 -13.48 13.43
N SER A 207 19.55 -12.83 14.27
CA SER A 207 19.08 -12.05 15.43
C SER A 207 19.41 -10.55 15.37
N ASP A 208 20.42 -10.13 14.60
CA ASP A 208 20.65 -8.71 14.30
C ASP A 208 19.80 -8.26 13.11
N TYR A 209 18.65 -7.65 13.40
CA TYR A 209 17.78 -7.07 12.38
C TYR A 209 18.36 -5.85 11.64
N ASN A 210 19.53 -5.33 12.05
CA ASN A 210 20.29 -4.36 11.27
C ASN A 210 21.19 -4.98 10.19
N SER A 211 21.40 -6.30 10.20
CA SER A 211 22.12 -7.00 9.13
C SER A 211 21.28 -7.14 7.85
N ILE A 212 19.98 -7.44 7.97
CA ILE A 212 19.04 -7.64 6.87
C ILE A 212 18.56 -6.32 6.24
N PHE A 213 18.12 -6.33 4.99
CA PHE A 213 17.41 -5.19 4.37
C PHE A 213 15.93 -5.16 4.81
N TRP A 214 15.27 -4.00 4.65
CA TRP A 214 13.91 -3.78 5.14
C TRP A 214 13.00 -3.18 4.08
N ILE A 215 11.83 -3.81 3.88
CA ILE A 215 10.72 -3.32 3.06
C ILE A 215 9.47 -3.40 3.93
N ALA A 216 9.09 -2.29 4.55
CA ALA A 216 7.87 -2.21 5.37
C ALA A 216 6.73 -1.56 4.57
N HIS A 217 5.47 -1.91 4.87
CA HIS A 217 4.34 -1.22 4.26
C HIS A 217 4.22 0.21 4.83
N PRO A 218 4.27 1.27 3.99
CA PRO A 218 4.25 2.66 4.44
C PRO A 218 2.84 3.16 4.80
N GLY A 219 2.09 2.41 5.62
CA GLY A 219 0.71 2.75 6.03
C GLY A 219 0.57 4.05 6.84
N GLY A 220 1.70 4.67 7.20
CA GLY A 220 1.79 6.01 7.76
C GLY A 220 3.05 6.18 8.61
N ARG A 221 3.58 7.41 8.67
CA ARG A 221 4.81 7.76 9.42
C ARG A 221 4.90 7.11 10.80
N ALA A 222 3.82 7.18 11.59
CA ALA A 222 3.80 6.67 12.97
C ALA A 222 4.03 5.16 13.08
N ILE A 223 3.66 4.36 12.07
CA ILE A 223 3.93 2.92 12.04
C ILE A 223 5.43 2.69 11.83
N LEU A 224 6.04 3.41 10.89
CA LEU A 224 7.47 3.30 10.60
C LEU A 224 8.32 3.74 11.80
N ASP A 225 8.01 4.91 12.38
CA ASP A 225 8.71 5.45 13.56
C ASP A 225 8.65 4.46 14.75
N GLN A 226 7.50 3.82 15.01
CA GLN A 226 7.38 2.85 16.09
C GLN A 226 8.05 1.51 15.80
N VAL A 227 8.00 0.98 14.57
CA VAL A 227 8.68 -0.28 14.21
C VAL A 227 10.20 -0.10 14.28
N GLU A 228 10.72 1.01 13.75
CA GLU A 228 12.13 1.39 13.81
C GLU A 228 12.63 1.47 15.27
N GLN A 229 11.86 2.14 16.14
CA GLN A 229 12.16 2.23 17.58
C GLN A 229 12.06 0.87 18.29
N LYS A 230 11.02 0.07 18.04
CA LYS A 230 10.75 -1.20 18.73
C LYS A 230 11.82 -2.25 18.45
N VAL A 231 12.29 -2.30 17.21
CA VAL A 231 13.25 -3.29 16.70
C VAL A 231 14.69 -2.75 16.82
N ASN A 232 14.87 -1.51 17.32
CA ASN A 232 16.15 -0.82 17.44
C ASN A 232 16.94 -0.80 16.11
N LEU A 233 16.25 -0.41 15.04
CA LEU A 233 16.83 -0.26 13.72
C LEU A 233 17.55 1.08 13.60
N LYS A 234 18.68 1.09 12.88
CA LYS A 234 19.35 2.33 12.49
C LYS A 234 18.45 3.12 11.50
N PRO A 235 18.48 4.47 11.49
CA PRO A 235 17.55 5.26 10.67
C PRO A 235 17.60 4.97 9.17
N GLU A 236 18.75 4.55 8.63
CA GLU A 236 18.90 4.21 7.23
C GLU A 236 18.16 2.92 6.81
N LYS A 237 17.84 2.01 7.75
CA LYS A 237 17.19 0.73 7.43
C LYS A 237 15.82 0.94 6.78
N MET A 238 15.06 1.93 7.26
CA MET A 238 13.74 2.28 6.71
C MET A 238 13.79 3.27 5.54
N LYS A 239 14.98 3.71 5.08
CA LYS A 239 15.10 4.81 4.11
C LYS A 239 14.26 4.59 2.85
N ALA A 240 14.38 3.44 2.18
CA ALA A 240 13.62 3.16 0.96
C ALA A 240 12.10 3.20 1.18
N THR A 241 11.63 2.72 2.34
CA THR A 241 10.20 2.79 2.73
C THR A 241 9.75 4.24 2.97
N ARG A 242 10.61 5.05 3.62
CA ARG A 242 10.36 6.46 3.90
C ARG A 242 10.44 7.33 2.63
N ASP A 243 11.31 7.00 1.68
CA ASP A 243 11.38 7.64 0.36
C ASP A 243 10.07 7.37 -0.43
N VAL A 244 9.60 6.12 -0.46
CA VAL A 244 8.32 5.75 -1.11
C VAL A 244 7.12 6.41 -0.43
N LEU A 245 7.12 6.58 0.90
CA LEU A 245 6.11 7.37 1.62
C LEU A 245 6.15 8.87 1.30
N SER A 246 7.26 9.38 0.76
CA SER A 246 7.44 10.81 0.49
C SER A 246 7.02 11.23 -0.93
N ASN A 247 6.86 10.26 -1.84
CA ASN A 247 6.60 10.45 -3.27
C ASN A 247 5.10 10.58 -3.61
#